data_AF-A0A379VVH9-F1
#
_entry.id   AF-A0A379VVH9-F1
#
_cell.length_a   1.000
_cell.length_b   1.000
_cell.length_c   1.000
_cell.angle_alpha   90.00
_cell.angle_beta   90.00
_cell.angle_gamma   90.00
#
_symmetry.space_group_name_H-M   'P 1'
#
loop_
_entity.id
_entity.type
_entity.pdbx_description
1 polymer ?
#
loop_
_entity_poly.entity_id
_entity_poly.type
_entity_poly.pdbx_seq_one_letter_code
_entity_poly.pdbx_strand_id
1 'polypeptide(L)'
;MTTRHLVSLVTGVLILSVLFPIGLSLWLAHRQVEKRFNEELDIFSSRVALRTERVSDQAKAALTHIASFKGEPCSSAHLLAMRRVSYSFRYVQEVLYLKNSIPVCSSLEKESHIPAFPPPMKITRDGYRAWFTAQNDLGIKRYMAALGSDSYIVMIDPASFIDVIPFGAWPIDVAIIGRERNTVVASSGNLDPAILPLIHHETPLRLENRGIQYAIHPFPEMGITIVSWAPTAPLERSWYRQAFIWLPAGIVTGLLAAAFILRILRRLQSPRHRLQDAIDNREINVHYQPIVSLSSGKIVGAEALARWQQADGTFLSPEIFIALAEQTGLTEPLTRLIHRNRF
;
A
#
# COMPACT_ATOMS: atom_id res chain seq x y z
N MET A 1 -34.10 6.02 32.82
CA MET A 1 -33.83 4.96 31.82
C MET A 1 -33.88 3.61 32.52
N THR A 2 -34.60 2.62 32.00
CA THR A 2 -34.67 1.30 32.64
C THR A 2 -33.29 0.64 32.63
N THR A 3 -32.96 -0.08 33.70
CA THR A 3 -31.69 -0.81 33.89
C THR A 3 -31.31 -1.68 32.68
N ARG A 4 -32.31 -2.24 31.97
CA ARG A 4 -32.12 -2.97 30.72
C ARG A 4 -31.51 -2.15 29.58
N HIS A 5 -31.94 -0.90 29.37
CA HIS A 5 -31.39 -0.06 28.30
C HIS A 5 -29.94 0.35 28.58
N LEU A 6 -29.59 0.62 29.84
CA LEU A 6 -28.22 0.96 30.24
C LEU A 6 -27.28 -0.24 30.05
N VAL A 7 -27.70 -1.44 30.47
CA VAL A 7 -26.92 -2.67 30.28
C VAL A 7 -26.72 -2.97 28.79
N SER A 8 -27.77 -2.82 27.97
CA SER A 8 -27.67 -3.00 26.52
C SER A 8 -26.69 -2.02 25.87
N LEU A 9 -26.73 -0.74 26.26
CA LEU A 9 -25.85 0.30 25.72
C LEU A 9 -24.38 0.07 26.12
N VAL A 10 -24.13 -0.27 27.39
CA VAL A 10 -22.78 -0.61 27.90
C VAL A 10 -22.21 -1.85 27.19
N THR A 11 -23.04 -2.88 27.02
CA THR A 11 -22.63 -4.11 26.33
C THR A 11 -22.30 -3.83 24.87
N GLY A 12 -23.11 -3.00 24.19
CA GLY A 12 -22.85 -2.56 22.82
C GLY A 12 -21.53 -1.80 22.68
N VAL A 13 -21.24 -0.87 23.61
CA VAL A 13 -19.98 -0.10 23.62
C VAL A 13 -18.76 -1.01 23.85
N LEU A 14 -18.85 -1.98 24.75
CA LEU A 14 -17.77 -2.93 25.00
C LEU A 14 -17.51 -3.84 23.79
N ILE A 15 -18.57 -4.36 23.16
CA ILE A 15 -18.45 -5.16 21.93
C ILE A 15 -17.79 -4.34 20.83
N LEU A 16 -18.24 -3.10 20.62
CA LEU A 16 -17.68 -2.21 19.60
C LEU A 16 -16.21 -1.89 19.88
N SER A 17 -15.83 -1.70 21.14
CA SER A 17 -14.44 -1.40 21.53
C SER A 17 -13.45 -2.52 21.21
N VAL A 18 -13.92 -3.76 21.06
CA VAL A 18 -13.11 -4.92 20.68
C VAL A 18 -13.21 -5.20 19.18
N LEU A 19 -14.42 -5.18 18.62
CA LEU A 19 -14.63 -5.51 17.21
C LEU A 19 -14.05 -4.45 16.28
N PHE A 20 -14.14 -3.16 16.62
CA PHE A 20 -13.68 -2.09 15.76
C PHE A 20 -12.16 -2.12 15.54
N PRO A 21 -11.29 -2.22 16.57
CA PRO A 21 -9.84 -2.33 16.37
C PRO A 21 -9.45 -3.58 15.58
N ILE A 22 -10.11 -4.72 15.80
CA ILE A 22 -9.85 -5.96 15.06
C ILE A 22 -10.23 -5.78 13.57
N GLY A 23 -11.41 -5.23 13.29
CA GLY A 23 -11.87 -4.96 11.93
C GLY A 23 -10.96 -3.96 11.21
N LEU A 24 -10.60 -2.85 11.87
CA LEU A 24 -9.66 -1.86 11.35
C LEU A 24 -8.29 -2.48 11.06
N SER A 25 -7.82 -3.33 11.96
CA SER A 25 -6.55 -4.03 11.84
C SER A 25 -6.52 -4.99 10.65
N LEU A 26 -7.59 -5.76 10.42
CA LEU A 26 -7.72 -6.63 9.25
C LEU A 26 -7.79 -5.83 7.95
N TRP A 27 -8.53 -4.73 7.96
CA TRP A 27 -8.62 -3.82 6.81
C TRP A 27 -7.26 -3.19 6.48
N LEU A 28 -6.51 -2.73 7.50
CA LEU A 28 -5.15 -2.21 7.32
C LEU A 28 -4.20 -3.28 6.78
N ALA A 29 -4.28 -4.50 7.30
CA ALA A 29 -3.48 -5.62 6.81
C ALA A 29 -3.73 -5.88 5.32
N HIS A 30 -5.00 -5.91 4.89
CA HIS A 30 -5.36 -6.09 3.48
C HIS A 30 -4.83 -4.94 2.61
N ARG A 31 -5.11 -3.70 3.01
CA ARG A 31 -4.67 -2.50 2.26
C ARG A 31 -3.14 -2.41 2.14
N GLN A 32 -2.41 -2.85 3.16
CA GLN A 32 -0.95 -2.85 3.15
C GLN A 32 -0.37 -3.85 2.14
N VAL A 33 -0.99 -5.03 1.97
CA VAL A 33 -0.55 -6.02 0.97
C VAL A 33 -0.74 -5.46 -0.44
N GLU A 34 -1.91 -4.91 -0.72
CA GLU A 34 -2.23 -4.33 -2.03
C GLU A 34 -1.27 -3.18 -2.38
N LYS A 35 -1.02 -2.28 -1.43
CA LYS A 35 -0.07 -1.18 -1.60
C LYS A 35 1.33 -1.68 -1.91
N ARG A 36 1.83 -2.66 -1.15
CA ARG A 36 3.17 -3.22 -1.33
C ARG A 36 3.32 -3.93 -2.68
N PHE A 37 2.29 -4.68 -3.09
CA PHE A 37 2.28 -5.34 -4.38
C PHE A 37 2.36 -4.33 -5.54
N ASN A 38 1.56 -3.26 -5.48
CA ASN A 38 1.62 -2.18 -6.47
C ASN A 38 2.99 -1.48 -6.48
N GLU A 39 3.56 -1.20 -5.30
CA GLU A 39 4.91 -0.63 -5.18
C GLU A 39 5.99 -1.54 -5.81
N GLU A 40 5.88 -2.86 -5.65
CA GLU A 40 6.82 -3.82 -6.26
C GLU A 40 6.74 -3.81 -7.80
N LEU A 41 5.54 -3.68 -8.39
CA LEU A 41 5.36 -3.51 -9.84
C LEU A 41 6.04 -2.22 -10.35
N ASP A 42 5.84 -1.10 -9.66
CA ASP A 42 6.43 0.19 -10.03
C ASP A 42 7.96 0.19 -9.92
N ILE A 43 8.50 -0.40 -8.84
CA ILE A 43 9.93 -0.58 -8.64
C ILE A 43 10.52 -1.45 -9.75
N PHE A 44 9.82 -2.52 -10.12
CA PHE A 44 10.28 -3.40 -11.19
C PHE A 44 10.34 -2.67 -12.54
N SER A 45 9.28 -1.93 -12.89
CA SER A 45 9.25 -1.09 -14.10
C SER A 45 10.40 -0.07 -14.12
N SER A 46 10.68 0.57 -12.99
CA SER A 46 11.80 1.52 -12.86
C SER A 46 13.18 0.85 -13.04
N ARG A 47 13.35 -0.38 -12.56
CA ARG A 47 14.60 -1.14 -12.77
C ARG A 47 14.80 -1.54 -14.23
N VAL A 48 13.72 -1.89 -14.93
CA VAL A 48 13.75 -2.18 -16.37
C VAL A 48 14.10 -0.93 -17.17
N ALA A 49 13.59 0.24 -16.77
CA ALA A 49 13.99 1.53 -17.36
C ALA A 49 15.51 1.78 -17.22
N LEU A 50 16.05 1.65 -16.00
CA LEU A 50 17.49 1.80 -15.74
C LEU A 50 18.33 0.76 -16.50
N ARG A 51 17.83 -0.47 -16.62
CA ARG A 51 18.47 -1.52 -17.43
C ARG A 51 18.50 -1.12 -18.91
N THR A 52 17.39 -0.59 -19.43
CA THR A 52 17.27 -0.16 -20.82
C THR A 52 18.24 0.97 -21.16
N GLU A 53 18.36 1.95 -20.27
CA GLU A 53 19.32 3.04 -20.38
C GLU A 53 20.76 2.50 -20.40
N ARG A 54 21.14 1.63 -19.45
CA ARG A 54 22.47 1.03 -19.41
C ARG A 54 22.83 0.22 -20.66
N VAL A 55 21.87 -0.52 -21.23
CA VAL A 55 22.09 -1.27 -22.48
C VAL A 55 22.31 -0.30 -23.63
N SER A 56 21.50 0.76 -23.71
CA SER A 56 21.63 1.81 -24.73
C SER A 56 22.96 2.55 -24.62
N ASP A 57 23.42 2.89 -23.42
CA ASP A 57 24.70 3.57 -23.20
C ASP A 57 25.90 2.69 -23.58
N GLN A 58 25.86 1.40 -23.26
CA GLN A 58 26.91 0.47 -23.73
C GLN A 58 26.92 0.35 -25.26
N ALA A 59 25.76 0.35 -25.90
CA ALA A 59 25.66 0.34 -27.35
C ALA A 59 26.23 1.63 -27.98
N LYS A 60 25.93 2.80 -27.41
CA LYS A 60 26.53 4.10 -27.83
C LYS A 60 28.05 4.10 -27.65
N ALA A 61 28.54 3.57 -26.53
CA ALA A 61 29.97 3.44 -26.27
C ALA A 61 30.66 2.51 -27.28
N ALA A 62 30.01 1.40 -27.65
CA ALA A 62 30.49 0.49 -28.69
C ALA A 62 30.59 1.18 -30.06
N LEU A 63 29.55 1.94 -30.44
CA LEU A 63 29.54 2.74 -31.68
C LEU A 63 30.67 3.78 -31.69
N THR A 64 30.86 4.49 -30.59
CA THR A 64 31.93 5.49 -30.45
C THR A 64 33.31 4.83 -30.53
N HIS A 65 33.47 3.64 -29.93
CA HIS A 65 34.71 2.88 -29.96
C HIS A 65 35.07 2.45 -31.38
N ILE A 66 34.14 1.82 -32.11
CA ILE A 66 34.44 1.38 -33.48
C ILE A 66 34.64 2.55 -34.45
N ALA A 67 33.91 3.66 -34.26
CA ALA A 67 34.08 4.86 -35.08
C ALA A 67 35.47 5.49 -34.96
N SER A 68 36.22 5.19 -33.90
CA SER A 68 37.61 5.65 -33.72
C SER A 68 38.65 4.84 -34.53
N PHE A 69 38.23 3.74 -35.16
CA PHE A 69 39.12 2.90 -35.96
C PHE A 69 39.74 3.70 -37.12
N LYS A 70 41.05 3.51 -37.31
CA LYS A 70 41.80 4.13 -38.41
C LYS A 70 42.27 3.03 -39.37
N GLY A 71 41.80 3.08 -40.60
CA GLY A 71 42.18 2.13 -41.65
C GLY A 71 41.12 2.03 -42.73
N GLU A 72 41.34 1.12 -43.68
CA GLU A 72 40.38 0.88 -44.75
C GLU A 72 39.14 0.13 -44.23
N PRO A 73 37.92 0.64 -44.52
CA PRO A 73 36.70 -0.06 -44.19
C PRO A 73 36.63 -1.45 -44.83
N CYS A 74 36.06 -2.40 -44.09
CA CYS A 74 35.93 -3.82 -44.46
C CYS A 74 37.26 -4.55 -44.76
N SER A 75 38.41 -3.97 -44.41
CA SER A 75 39.69 -4.68 -44.36
C SER A 75 39.71 -5.75 -43.26
N SER A 76 40.68 -6.68 -43.31
CA SER A 76 40.85 -7.70 -42.26
C SER A 76 41.05 -7.08 -40.86
N ALA A 77 41.77 -5.96 -40.79
CA ALA A 77 41.97 -5.21 -39.55
C ALA A 77 40.66 -4.58 -39.04
N HIS A 78 39.83 -4.05 -39.94
CA HIS A 78 38.53 -3.48 -39.59
C HIS A 78 37.54 -4.55 -39.11
N LEU A 79 37.44 -5.68 -39.82
CA LEU A 79 36.60 -6.81 -39.41
C LEU A 79 37.01 -7.34 -38.02
N LEU A 80 38.31 -7.43 -37.76
CA LEU A 80 38.82 -7.82 -36.44
C LEU A 80 38.47 -6.79 -35.35
N ALA A 81 38.54 -5.49 -35.65
CA ALA A 81 38.12 -4.44 -34.72
C ALA A 81 36.62 -4.54 -34.40
N MET A 82 35.77 -4.74 -35.40
CA MET A 82 34.33 -4.95 -35.22
C MET A 82 34.03 -6.19 -34.36
N ARG A 83 34.72 -7.31 -34.60
CA ARG A 83 34.63 -8.51 -33.75
C ARG A 83 35.03 -8.24 -32.31
N ARG A 84 36.14 -7.52 -32.09
CA ARG A 84 36.56 -7.16 -30.73
C ARG A 84 35.50 -6.33 -30.02
N VAL A 85 34.81 -5.43 -30.72
CA VAL A 85 33.71 -4.65 -30.16
C VAL A 85 32.53 -5.55 -29.79
N SER A 86 32.09 -6.47 -30.66
CA SER A 86 31.00 -7.41 -30.32
C SER A 86 31.37 -8.33 -29.15
N TYR A 87 32.65 -8.68 -28.95
CA TYR A 87 33.09 -9.45 -27.79
C TYR A 87 33.28 -8.61 -26.52
N SER A 88 33.68 -7.35 -26.62
CA SER A 88 34.04 -6.52 -25.47
C SER A 88 32.84 -5.83 -24.84
N PHE A 89 31.79 -5.54 -25.62
CA PHE A 89 30.57 -4.90 -25.15
C PHE A 89 29.47 -5.92 -24.96
N ARG A 90 29.13 -6.22 -23.70
CA ARG A 90 28.27 -7.34 -23.28
C ARG A 90 26.95 -7.49 -24.05
N TYR A 91 26.32 -6.39 -24.45
CA TYR A 91 25.00 -6.42 -25.10
C TYR A 91 25.05 -6.32 -26.63
N VAL A 92 26.22 -6.12 -27.21
CA VAL A 92 26.39 -6.01 -28.67
C VAL A 92 26.63 -7.39 -29.24
N GLN A 93 25.71 -7.87 -30.07
CA GLN A 93 25.84 -9.18 -30.72
C GLN A 93 26.53 -9.09 -32.08
N GLU A 94 26.36 -7.95 -32.76
CA GLU A 94 26.88 -7.72 -34.10
C GLU A 94 27.20 -6.24 -34.27
N VAL A 95 28.24 -5.94 -35.05
CA VAL A 95 28.58 -4.59 -35.50
C VAL A 95 28.57 -4.59 -37.02
N LEU A 96 27.80 -3.70 -37.64
CA LEU A 96 27.71 -3.52 -39.08
C LEU A 96 28.36 -2.21 -39.48
N TYR A 97 29.04 -2.21 -40.63
CA TYR A 97 29.52 -1.00 -41.28
C TYR A 97 28.65 -0.65 -42.48
N LEU A 98 28.26 0.62 -42.54
CA LEU A 98 27.38 1.16 -43.57
C LEU A 98 28.16 2.01 -44.57
N LYS A 99 27.75 1.92 -45.84
CA LYS A 99 28.06 2.89 -46.88
C LYS A 99 26.75 3.33 -47.51
N ASN A 100 26.40 4.61 -47.39
CA ASN A 100 25.12 5.16 -47.89
C ASN A 100 23.89 4.39 -47.37
N SER A 101 23.84 4.10 -46.06
CA SER A 101 22.76 3.33 -45.40
C SER A 101 22.64 1.85 -45.82
N ILE A 102 23.58 1.35 -46.63
CA ILE A 102 23.65 -0.05 -47.02
C ILE A 102 24.75 -0.75 -46.21
N PRO A 103 24.43 -1.82 -45.48
CA PRO A 103 25.44 -2.63 -44.80
C PRO A 103 26.38 -3.30 -45.80
N VAL A 104 27.68 -3.04 -45.69
CA VAL A 104 28.71 -3.56 -46.62
C VAL A 104 29.45 -4.75 -46.02
N CYS A 105 29.72 -4.70 -44.71
CA CYS A 105 30.34 -5.79 -43.97
C CYS A 105 29.92 -5.72 -42.50
N SER A 106 30.14 -6.81 -41.77
CA SER A 106 29.83 -6.90 -40.34
C SER A 106 30.96 -7.55 -39.56
N SER A 107 30.81 -7.61 -38.24
CA SER A 107 31.69 -8.40 -37.36
C SER A 107 31.68 -9.89 -37.72
N LEU A 108 30.65 -10.37 -38.42
CA LEU A 108 30.51 -11.78 -38.77
C LEU A 108 30.94 -12.04 -40.21
N GLU A 109 30.40 -11.24 -41.14
CA GLU A 109 30.57 -11.45 -42.57
C GLU A 109 31.48 -10.40 -43.21
N LYS A 110 32.35 -10.86 -44.12
CA LYS A 110 33.20 -9.96 -44.92
C LYS A 110 32.37 -9.15 -45.92
N GLU A 111 31.31 -9.75 -46.44
CA GLU A 111 30.37 -9.15 -47.38
C GLU A 111 28.96 -9.35 -46.83
N SER A 112 28.35 -8.24 -46.37
CA SER A 112 26.97 -8.25 -45.90
C SER A 112 26.02 -8.28 -47.10
N HIS A 113 24.99 -9.11 -47.01
CA HIS A 113 23.94 -9.22 -48.02
C HIS A 113 22.61 -8.60 -47.56
N ILE A 114 22.65 -7.87 -46.44
CA ILE A 114 21.49 -7.19 -45.90
C ILE A 114 21.11 -6.02 -46.82
N PRO A 115 19.81 -5.82 -47.13
CA PRO A 115 19.36 -4.65 -47.88
C PRO A 115 19.61 -3.34 -47.10
N ALA A 116 19.39 -2.20 -47.75
CA ALA A 116 19.45 -0.91 -47.08
C ALA A 116 18.52 -0.88 -45.87
N PHE A 117 19.01 -0.36 -44.75
CA PHE A 117 18.15 -0.19 -43.57
C PHE A 117 17.03 0.82 -43.89
N PRO A 118 15.79 0.57 -43.42
CA PRO A 118 14.71 1.53 -43.57
C PRO A 118 15.02 2.81 -42.76
N PRO A 119 14.23 3.89 -42.94
CA PRO A 119 14.33 5.05 -42.06
C PRO A 119 14.24 4.65 -40.58
N PRO A 120 15.02 5.31 -39.70
CA PRO A 120 15.01 4.97 -38.28
C PRO A 120 13.62 5.12 -37.67
N MET A 121 13.28 4.21 -36.77
CA MET A 121 12.04 4.31 -36.00
C MET A 121 12.11 5.41 -34.96
N LYS A 122 13.30 5.72 -34.47
CA LYS A 122 13.54 6.81 -33.53
C LYS A 122 14.94 7.39 -33.72
N ILE A 123 15.07 8.69 -33.52
CA ILE A 123 16.35 9.37 -33.35
C ILE A 123 16.46 9.80 -31.89
N THR A 124 17.57 9.46 -31.24
CA THR A 124 17.84 9.86 -29.85
C THR A 124 18.23 11.34 -29.79
N ARG A 125 18.14 11.96 -28.60
CA ARG A 125 18.57 13.36 -28.40
C ARG A 125 20.02 13.59 -28.81
N ASP A 126 20.87 12.56 -28.67
CA ASP A 126 22.30 12.60 -29.00
C ASP A 126 22.58 12.24 -30.48
N GLY A 127 21.55 12.14 -31.33
CA GLY A 127 21.69 11.92 -32.77
C GLY A 127 21.81 10.47 -33.23
N TYR A 128 21.80 9.50 -32.31
CA TYR A 128 21.80 8.07 -32.68
C TYR A 128 20.46 7.63 -33.26
N ARG A 129 20.51 6.72 -34.22
CA ARG A 129 19.35 6.18 -34.91
C ARG A 129 19.02 4.79 -34.35
N ALA A 130 17.74 4.52 -34.11
CA ALA A 130 17.27 3.25 -33.56
C ALA A 130 16.29 2.55 -34.51
N TRP A 131 16.41 1.23 -34.60
CA TRP A 131 15.53 0.35 -35.37
C TRP A 131 15.12 -0.87 -34.56
N PHE A 132 13.98 -1.45 -34.94
CA PHE A 132 13.56 -2.77 -34.51
C PHE A 132 13.37 -3.61 -35.78
N THR A 133 14.27 -4.55 -36.03
CA THR A 133 14.39 -5.20 -37.35
C THR A 133 14.79 -6.67 -37.22
N ALA A 134 14.34 -7.48 -38.17
CA ALA A 134 14.82 -8.87 -38.32
C ALA A 134 16.03 -8.97 -39.26
N GLN A 135 16.51 -7.87 -39.81
CA GLN A 135 17.67 -7.82 -40.72
C GLN A 135 18.98 -7.88 -39.93
N ASN A 136 19.79 -8.93 -40.13
CA ASN A 136 21.07 -9.17 -39.44
C ASN A 136 21.92 -10.19 -40.22
N ASP A 137 23.25 -10.20 -40.02
CA ASP A 137 24.13 -11.28 -40.51
C ASP A 137 24.31 -12.40 -39.45
N LEU A 138 23.63 -12.30 -38.29
CA LEU A 138 23.66 -13.34 -37.25
C LEU A 138 22.95 -14.65 -37.66
N GLY A 139 22.21 -14.65 -38.77
CA GLY A 139 21.36 -15.79 -39.18
C GLY A 139 20.14 -16.00 -38.28
N ILE A 140 19.83 -15.03 -37.41
CA ILE A 140 18.74 -15.11 -36.44
C ILE A 140 17.44 -14.61 -37.08
N LYS A 141 16.40 -15.45 -37.10
CA LYS A 141 15.07 -15.13 -37.64
C LYS A 141 14.13 -14.54 -36.58
N ARG A 142 14.59 -13.55 -35.82
CA ARG A 142 13.75 -12.81 -34.86
C ARG A 142 14.08 -11.32 -34.90
N TYR A 143 13.15 -10.50 -34.40
CA TYR A 143 13.38 -9.06 -34.32
C TYR A 143 14.46 -8.74 -33.28
N MET A 144 15.33 -7.83 -33.67
CA MET A 144 16.48 -7.34 -32.91
C MET A 144 16.35 -5.83 -32.74
N ALA A 145 16.89 -5.30 -31.65
CA ALA A 145 17.04 -3.86 -31.50
C ALA A 145 18.37 -3.45 -32.13
N ALA A 146 18.35 -2.45 -32.99
CA ALA A 146 19.54 -1.92 -33.61
C ALA A 146 19.72 -0.45 -33.22
N LEU A 147 20.95 -0.07 -32.88
CA LEU A 147 21.32 1.32 -32.64
C LEU A 147 22.49 1.68 -33.56
N GLY A 148 22.47 2.85 -34.17
CA GLY A 148 23.48 3.23 -35.14
C GLY A 148 23.85 4.70 -35.12
N SER A 149 25.04 4.95 -35.63
CA SER A 149 25.59 6.25 -35.99
C SER A 149 25.46 6.45 -37.51
N ASP A 150 26.30 7.31 -38.12
CA ASP A 150 26.32 7.50 -39.58
C ASP A 150 26.92 6.33 -40.35
N SER A 151 27.95 5.68 -39.79
CA SER A 151 28.71 4.64 -40.50
C SER A 151 28.63 3.26 -39.84
N TYR A 152 28.06 3.15 -38.64
CA TYR A 152 28.00 1.88 -37.92
C TYR A 152 26.64 1.64 -37.31
N ILE A 153 26.22 0.38 -37.28
CA ILE A 153 25.07 -0.13 -36.51
C ILE A 153 25.58 -1.22 -35.56
N VAL A 154 25.02 -1.26 -34.36
CA VAL A 154 25.16 -2.38 -33.43
C VAL A 154 23.82 -3.06 -33.22
N MET A 155 23.84 -4.39 -33.21
CA MET A 155 22.65 -5.22 -32.96
C MET A 155 22.64 -5.70 -31.51
N ILE A 156 21.46 -5.66 -30.90
CA ILE A 156 21.21 -5.95 -29.50
C ILE A 156 20.02 -6.92 -29.43
N ASP A 157 20.16 -7.97 -28.62
CA ASP A 157 19.02 -8.84 -28.29
C ASP A 157 18.04 -8.06 -27.40
N PRO A 158 16.78 -7.84 -27.82
CA PRO A 158 15.80 -7.11 -27.03
C PRO A 158 15.56 -7.69 -25.63
N ALA A 159 15.78 -9.00 -25.44
CA ALA A 159 15.69 -9.63 -24.12
C ALA A 159 16.67 -8.99 -23.10
N SER A 160 17.79 -8.43 -23.56
CA SER A 160 18.79 -7.77 -22.72
C SER A 160 18.25 -6.56 -21.95
N PHE A 161 17.19 -5.91 -22.47
CA PHE A 161 16.55 -4.76 -21.84
C PHE A 161 15.68 -5.14 -20.63
N ILE A 162 15.07 -6.33 -20.68
CA ILE A 162 14.15 -6.84 -19.66
C ILE A 162 14.77 -7.93 -18.77
N ASP A 163 16.06 -8.25 -18.98
CA ASP A 163 16.85 -9.15 -18.15
C ASP A 163 17.13 -8.52 -16.78
N VAL A 164 16.08 -8.44 -15.96
CA VAL A 164 16.05 -7.90 -14.61
C VAL A 164 15.40 -8.95 -13.71
N ILE A 165 16.12 -9.36 -12.67
CA ILE A 165 15.61 -10.34 -11.71
C ILE A 165 14.56 -9.65 -10.82
N PRO A 166 13.31 -10.17 -10.76
CA PRO A 166 12.32 -9.66 -9.81
C PRO A 166 12.75 -10.05 -8.39
N PHE A 167 13.11 -9.04 -7.59
CA PHE A 167 13.34 -9.24 -6.16
C PHE A 167 12.01 -9.03 -5.44
N GLY A 168 11.26 -10.12 -5.25
CA GLY A 168 9.93 -10.06 -4.65
C GLY A 168 9.32 -11.44 -4.43
N ALA A 169 8.16 -11.46 -3.78
CA ALA A 169 7.38 -12.69 -3.59
C ALA A 169 6.49 -13.02 -4.80
N TRP A 170 6.46 -12.14 -5.79
CA TRP A 170 5.51 -12.15 -6.90
C TRP A 170 6.22 -12.46 -8.22
N PRO A 171 5.68 -13.37 -9.05
CA PRO A 171 6.12 -13.51 -10.43
C PRO A 171 5.62 -12.30 -11.21
N ILE A 172 6.51 -11.34 -11.46
CA ILE A 172 6.23 -10.13 -12.21
C ILE A 172 6.76 -10.31 -13.63
N ASP A 173 5.87 -10.12 -14.60
CA ASP A 173 6.21 -10.03 -16.00
C ASP A 173 6.29 -8.56 -16.44
N VAL A 174 7.00 -8.32 -17.55
CA VAL A 174 7.19 -6.98 -18.10
C VAL A 174 7.31 -6.99 -19.62
N ALA A 175 6.85 -5.89 -20.23
CA ALA A 175 7.03 -5.58 -21.63
C ALA A 175 7.50 -4.14 -21.82
N ILE A 176 8.37 -3.93 -22.80
CA ILE A 176 8.76 -2.60 -23.29
C ILE A 176 8.06 -2.36 -24.61
N ILE A 177 7.36 -1.23 -24.70
CA ILE A 177 6.50 -0.92 -25.84
C ILE A 177 6.94 0.43 -26.40
N GLY A 178 7.20 0.47 -27.71
CA GLY A 178 7.56 1.71 -28.41
C GLY A 178 6.35 2.62 -28.56
N ARG A 179 6.47 3.88 -28.13
CA ARG A 179 5.33 4.83 -28.06
C ARG A 179 4.74 5.18 -29.43
N GLU A 180 5.56 5.29 -30.47
CA GLU A 180 5.10 5.75 -31.80
C GLU A 180 4.29 4.70 -32.57
N ARG A 181 4.61 3.41 -32.44
CA ARG A 181 4.06 2.34 -33.29
C ARG A 181 3.38 1.21 -32.52
N ASN A 182 3.21 1.33 -31.19
CA ASN A 182 2.70 0.26 -30.30
C ASN A 182 3.42 -1.08 -30.48
N THR A 183 4.69 -1.04 -30.88
CA THR A 183 5.49 -2.23 -31.13
C THR A 183 6.03 -2.75 -29.80
N VAL A 184 5.74 -4.01 -29.48
CA VAL A 184 6.37 -4.71 -28.36
C VAL A 184 7.82 -4.98 -28.71
N VAL A 185 8.73 -4.25 -28.08
CA VAL A 185 10.18 -4.35 -28.32
C VAL A 185 10.73 -5.59 -27.62
N ALA A 186 10.33 -5.79 -26.36
CA ALA A 186 10.71 -6.94 -25.55
C ALA A 186 9.55 -7.29 -24.61
N SER A 187 9.38 -8.57 -24.30
CA SER A 187 8.37 -9.05 -23.36
C SER A 187 8.85 -10.31 -22.65
N SER A 188 8.67 -10.42 -21.33
CA SER A 188 8.97 -11.64 -20.57
C SER A 188 7.84 -12.67 -20.64
N GLY A 189 6.62 -12.21 -20.92
CA GLY A 189 5.42 -13.05 -21.03
C GLY A 189 4.46 -12.57 -22.11
N ASN A 190 3.28 -13.17 -22.17
CA ASN A 190 2.24 -12.77 -23.11
C ASN A 190 1.45 -11.58 -22.56
N LEU A 191 1.60 -10.41 -23.19
CA LEU A 191 0.81 -9.23 -22.88
C LEU A 191 -0.59 -9.34 -23.49
N ASP A 192 -1.63 -9.11 -22.69
CA ASP A 192 -3.01 -9.06 -23.18
C ASP A 192 -3.17 -7.90 -24.21
N PRO A 193 -3.59 -8.18 -25.45
CA PRO A 193 -3.80 -7.15 -26.48
C PRO A 193 -4.75 -6.03 -26.06
N ALA A 194 -5.67 -6.28 -25.12
CA ALA A 194 -6.58 -5.26 -24.58
C ALA A 194 -5.85 -4.11 -23.87
N ILE A 195 -4.60 -4.31 -23.46
CA ILE A 195 -3.78 -3.29 -22.79
C ILE A 195 -3.16 -2.32 -23.80
N LEU A 196 -2.92 -2.75 -25.04
CA LEU A 196 -2.20 -1.95 -26.04
C LEU A 196 -2.79 -0.55 -26.30
N PRO A 197 -4.12 -0.36 -26.38
CA PRO A 197 -4.71 0.96 -26.56
C PRO A 197 -4.49 1.91 -25.37
N LEU A 198 -4.28 1.39 -24.16
CA LEU A 198 -4.16 2.17 -22.93
C LEU A 198 -2.77 2.80 -22.75
N ILE A 199 -1.79 2.39 -23.55
CA ILE A 199 -0.37 2.75 -23.45
C ILE A 199 -0.09 4.22 -23.80
N HIS A 200 -1.01 4.87 -24.52
CA HIS A 200 -0.87 6.27 -24.94
C HIS A 200 -1.07 7.29 -23.82
N HIS A 201 -1.46 6.85 -22.62
CA HIS A 201 -1.61 7.74 -21.48
C HIS A 201 -0.26 8.33 -21.07
N GLU A 202 -0.26 9.65 -20.82
CA GLU A 202 0.96 10.37 -20.41
C GLU A 202 1.30 10.18 -18.93
N THR A 203 0.38 9.61 -18.16
CA THR A 203 0.52 9.40 -16.72
C THR A 203 0.56 7.91 -16.39
N PRO A 204 1.25 7.52 -15.29
CA PRO A 204 1.22 6.14 -14.83
C PRO A 204 -0.21 5.70 -14.56
N LEU A 205 -0.60 4.59 -15.18
CA LEU A 205 -1.95 4.01 -15.06
C LEU A 205 -1.83 2.63 -14.43
N ARG A 206 -2.75 2.33 -13.52
CA ARG A 206 -2.92 0.98 -12.97
C ARG A 206 -4.31 0.48 -13.31
N LEU A 207 -4.40 -0.77 -13.70
CA LEU A 207 -5.68 -1.42 -13.94
C LEU A 207 -5.63 -2.88 -13.54
N GLU A 208 -6.79 -3.42 -13.16
CA GLU A 208 -6.99 -4.84 -12.96
C GLU A 208 -7.83 -5.38 -14.11
N ASN A 209 -7.41 -6.49 -14.71
CA ASN A 209 -8.19 -7.20 -15.71
C ASN A 209 -8.06 -8.72 -15.47
N ARG A 210 -9.19 -9.40 -15.23
CA ARG A 210 -9.28 -10.86 -15.02
C ARG A 210 -8.30 -11.41 -13.97
N GLY A 211 -8.15 -10.71 -12.84
CA GLY A 211 -7.25 -11.14 -11.76
C GLY A 211 -5.76 -10.98 -12.09
N ILE A 212 -5.44 -10.11 -13.04
CA ILE A 212 -4.08 -9.65 -13.33
C ILE A 212 -4.05 -8.14 -13.12
N GLN A 213 -3.11 -7.69 -12.29
CA GLN A 213 -2.84 -6.27 -12.12
C GLN A 213 -1.80 -5.83 -13.13
N TYR A 214 -2.07 -4.74 -13.83
CA TYR A 214 -1.16 -4.08 -14.75
C TYR A 214 -0.75 -2.73 -14.18
N ALA A 215 0.53 -2.41 -14.27
CA ALA A 215 1.08 -1.09 -14.05
C ALA A 215 1.74 -0.62 -15.36
N ILE A 216 1.23 0.48 -15.91
CA ILE A 216 1.70 1.11 -17.14
C ILE A 216 2.48 2.35 -16.75
N HIS A 217 3.76 2.37 -17.08
CA HIS A 217 4.66 3.45 -16.69
C HIS A 217 5.33 4.07 -17.94
N PRO A 218 4.91 5.26 -18.38
CA PRO A 218 5.50 5.93 -19.54
C PRO A 218 6.86 6.54 -19.21
N PHE A 219 7.83 6.40 -20.12
CA PHE A 219 9.16 7.02 -20.07
C PHE A 219 9.36 7.90 -21.31
N PRO A 220 8.81 9.13 -21.33
CA PRO A 220 8.75 9.97 -22.53
C PRO A 220 10.13 10.30 -23.10
N GLU A 221 11.15 10.45 -22.26
CA GLU A 221 12.51 10.73 -22.71
C GLU A 221 13.09 9.60 -23.56
N MET A 222 12.83 8.36 -23.15
CA MET A 222 13.18 7.16 -23.90
C MET A 222 12.17 6.80 -24.98
N GLY A 223 11.01 7.47 -25.05
CA GLY A 223 9.98 7.20 -26.06
C GLY A 223 9.41 5.79 -25.96
N ILE A 224 9.45 5.21 -24.77
CA ILE A 224 8.95 3.86 -24.46
C ILE A 224 7.94 3.93 -23.32
N THR A 225 7.08 2.93 -23.26
CA THR A 225 6.24 2.66 -22.10
C THR A 225 6.57 1.26 -21.60
N ILE A 226 6.77 1.16 -20.29
CA ILE A 226 7.02 -0.13 -19.63
C ILE A 226 5.71 -0.57 -19.01
N VAL A 227 5.29 -1.79 -19.31
CA VAL A 227 4.09 -2.40 -18.74
C VAL A 227 4.53 -3.59 -17.93
N SER A 228 4.33 -3.55 -16.62
CA SER A 228 4.55 -4.68 -15.73
C SER A 228 3.23 -5.27 -15.27
N TRP A 229 3.14 -6.59 -15.15
CA TRP A 229 1.93 -7.25 -14.68
C TRP A 229 2.21 -8.47 -13.82
N ALA A 230 1.27 -8.79 -12.94
CA ALA A 230 1.33 -9.99 -12.11
C ALA A 230 -0.08 -10.48 -11.73
N PRO A 231 -0.29 -11.80 -11.54
CA PRO A 231 -1.55 -12.34 -11.05
C PRO A 231 -1.86 -11.85 -9.62
N THR A 232 -3.13 -11.56 -9.33
CA THR A 232 -3.59 -11.17 -7.99
C THR A 232 -3.84 -12.37 -7.07
N ALA A 233 -3.94 -13.59 -7.60
CA ALA A 233 -4.21 -14.81 -6.83
C ALA A 233 -3.28 -15.06 -5.62
N PRO A 234 -1.95 -14.81 -5.68
CA PRO A 234 -1.14 -15.00 -4.49
C PRO A 234 -1.34 -13.87 -3.45
N LEU A 235 -1.94 -12.70 -3.79
CA LEU A 235 -2.32 -11.69 -2.79
C LEU A 235 -3.33 -12.28 -1.81
N GLU A 236 -4.30 -13.03 -2.33
CA GLU A 236 -5.34 -13.70 -1.54
C GLU A 236 -4.80 -14.77 -0.58
N ARG A 237 -3.58 -15.28 -0.83
CA ARG A 237 -2.91 -16.20 0.10
C ARG A 237 -1.94 -15.48 1.03
N SER A 238 -1.36 -14.37 0.60
CA SER A 238 -0.36 -13.64 1.38
C SER A 238 -0.95 -12.81 2.52
N TRP A 239 -2.22 -12.38 2.42
CA TRP A 239 -2.82 -11.51 3.44
C TRP A 239 -2.92 -12.19 4.81
N TYR A 240 -3.03 -13.53 4.87
CA TYR A 240 -2.98 -14.29 6.13
C TYR A 240 -1.70 -14.02 6.93
N ARG A 241 -0.57 -13.82 6.24
CA ARG A 241 0.72 -13.51 6.90
C ARG A 241 0.71 -12.13 7.52
N GLN A 242 0.12 -11.14 6.86
CA GLN A 242 -0.04 -9.79 7.43
C GLN A 242 -1.11 -9.78 8.54
N ALA A 243 -2.20 -10.54 8.38
CA ALA A 243 -3.20 -10.69 9.42
C ALA A 243 -2.60 -11.25 10.71
N PHE A 244 -1.63 -12.17 10.64
CA PHE A 244 -0.92 -12.68 11.81
C PHE A 244 -0.14 -11.59 12.58
N ILE A 245 0.33 -10.53 11.91
CA ILE A 245 1.04 -9.41 12.54
C ILE A 245 0.05 -8.40 13.13
N TRP A 246 -1.00 -8.08 12.37
CA TRP A 246 -1.93 -7.01 12.70
C TRP A 246 -3.00 -7.47 13.71
N LEU A 247 -3.56 -8.68 13.57
CA LEU A 247 -4.65 -9.18 14.42
C LEU A 247 -4.31 -9.19 15.92
N PRO A 248 -3.10 -9.61 16.37
CA PRO A 248 -2.71 -9.47 17.77
C PRO A 248 -2.70 -8.02 18.25
N ALA A 249 -2.25 -7.07 17.42
CA ALA A 249 -2.26 -5.65 17.77
C ALA A 249 -3.70 -5.12 17.93
N GLY A 250 -4.62 -5.53 17.05
CA GLY A 250 -6.05 -5.22 17.16
C GLY A 250 -6.69 -5.81 18.43
N ILE A 251 -6.34 -7.05 18.78
CA ILE A 251 -6.83 -7.70 20.01
C ILE A 251 -6.31 -6.98 21.25
N VAL A 252 -5.00 -6.69 21.33
CA VAL A 252 -4.40 -6.01 22.48
C VAL A 252 -4.97 -4.61 22.66
N THR A 253 -5.09 -3.84 21.57
CA THR A 253 -5.69 -2.49 21.64
C THR A 253 -7.17 -2.54 22.03
N GLY A 254 -7.94 -3.50 21.49
CA GLY A 254 -9.33 -3.73 21.89
C GLY A 254 -9.49 -4.13 23.36
N LEU A 255 -8.65 -5.04 23.86
CA LEU A 255 -8.66 -5.47 25.27
C LEU A 255 -8.30 -4.32 26.23
N LEU A 256 -7.31 -3.49 25.87
CA LEU A 256 -6.94 -2.32 26.66
C LEU A 256 -8.07 -1.28 26.70
N ALA A 257 -8.72 -1.02 25.56
CA ALA A 257 -9.87 -0.13 25.49
C ALA A 257 -11.05 -0.65 26.33
N ALA A 258 -11.38 -1.94 26.21
CA ALA A 258 -12.41 -2.58 27.01
C ALA A 258 -12.08 -2.53 28.52
N ALA A 259 -10.83 -2.80 28.91
CA ALA A 259 -10.38 -2.71 30.30
C ALA A 259 -10.46 -1.27 30.85
N PHE A 260 -10.15 -0.27 30.03
CA PHE A 260 -10.28 1.14 30.38
C PHE A 260 -11.74 1.55 30.57
N ILE A 261 -12.63 1.17 29.65
CA ILE A 261 -14.08 1.40 29.73
C ILE A 261 -14.65 0.72 31.00
N LEU A 262 -14.27 -0.54 31.26
CA LEU A 262 -14.68 -1.26 32.46
C LEU A 262 -14.18 -0.57 33.75
N ARG A 263 -12.96 -0.04 33.77
CA ARG A 263 -12.44 0.75 34.91
C ARG A 263 -13.27 2.01 35.16
N ILE A 264 -13.63 2.74 34.10
CA ILE A 264 -14.47 3.94 34.22
C ILE A 264 -15.87 3.58 34.71
N LEU A 265 -16.51 2.56 34.13
CA LEU A 265 -17.84 2.11 34.53
C LEU A 265 -17.88 1.63 35.99
N ARG A 266 -16.87 0.87 36.43
CA ARG A 266 -16.74 0.45 37.84
C ARG A 266 -16.59 1.64 38.79
N ARG A 267 -15.87 2.70 38.37
CA ARG A 267 -15.71 3.92 39.17
C ARG A 267 -17.03 4.70 39.30
N LEU A 268 -17.77 4.84 38.20
CA LEU A 268 -19.08 5.49 38.17
C LEU A 268 -20.14 4.73 38.99
N GLN A 269 -20.10 3.40 38.99
CA GLN A 269 -21.00 2.57 39.80
C GLN A 269 -20.56 2.40 41.27
N SER A 270 -19.51 3.12 41.73
CA SER A 270 -19.08 2.99 43.12
C SER A 270 -20.18 3.44 44.09
N PRO A 271 -20.37 2.74 45.24
CA PRO A 271 -21.39 3.11 46.24
C PRO A 271 -21.31 4.58 46.65
N ARG A 272 -20.10 5.12 46.76
CA ARG A 272 -19.85 6.55 47.00
C ARG A 272 -20.47 7.46 45.94
N HIS A 273 -20.23 7.19 44.64
CA HIS A 273 -20.81 8.01 43.56
C HIS A 273 -22.33 7.90 43.54
N ARG A 274 -22.89 6.70 43.77
CA ARG A 274 -24.35 6.52 43.88
C ARG A 274 -24.96 7.35 45.01
N LEU A 275 -24.32 7.41 46.18
CA LEU A 275 -24.79 8.23 47.30
C LEU A 275 -24.62 9.73 47.01
N GLN A 276 -23.49 10.12 46.41
CA GLN A 276 -23.27 11.51 45.98
C GLN A 276 -24.32 11.97 44.97
N ASP A 277 -24.58 11.19 43.91
CA ASP A 277 -25.59 11.48 42.90
C ASP A 277 -26.99 11.59 43.53
N ALA A 278 -27.34 10.71 44.47
CA ALA A 278 -28.62 10.78 45.18
C ALA A 278 -28.77 12.03 46.05
N ILE A 279 -27.67 12.51 46.65
CA ILE A 279 -27.64 13.77 47.39
C ILE A 279 -27.82 14.96 46.44
N ASP A 280 -27.08 14.98 45.32
CA ASP A 280 -27.11 16.06 44.34
C ASP A 280 -28.45 16.15 43.61
N ASN A 281 -29.05 15.01 43.28
CA ASN A 281 -30.38 14.91 42.65
C ASN A 281 -31.56 15.00 43.64
N ARG A 282 -31.28 15.12 44.95
CA ARG A 282 -32.29 15.19 46.03
C ARG A 282 -33.24 13.99 46.06
N GLU A 283 -32.72 12.80 45.83
CA GLU A 283 -33.48 11.53 45.87
C GLU A 283 -33.73 11.03 47.31
N ILE A 284 -33.14 11.70 48.30
CA ILE A 284 -33.28 11.39 49.72
C ILE A 284 -34.32 12.31 50.35
N ASN A 285 -35.44 11.73 50.75
CA ASN A 285 -36.57 12.43 51.35
C ASN A 285 -36.53 12.37 52.87
N VAL A 286 -37.26 13.28 53.52
CA VAL A 286 -37.40 13.34 54.98
C VAL A 286 -38.83 13.00 55.35
N HIS A 287 -39.01 11.98 56.18
CA HIS A 287 -40.30 11.63 56.78
C HIS A 287 -40.29 12.09 58.24
N TYR A 288 -41.46 12.44 58.79
CA TYR A 288 -41.58 12.91 60.16
C TYR A 288 -42.34 11.91 61.02
N GLN A 289 -41.73 11.47 62.11
CA GLN A 289 -42.38 10.65 63.13
C GLN A 289 -42.78 11.53 64.32
N PRO A 290 -44.08 11.65 64.64
CA PRO A 290 -44.52 12.49 65.76
C PRO A 290 -44.01 11.98 67.11
N ILE A 291 -43.54 12.91 67.95
CA ILE A 291 -43.19 12.67 69.35
C ILE A 291 -44.35 13.18 70.20
N VAL A 292 -44.96 12.29 70.97
CA VAL A 292 -46.16 12.58 71.76
C VAL A 292 -45.82 12.64 73.25
N SER A 293 -46.31 13.66 73.94
CA SER A 293 -46.19 13.77 75.39
C SER A 293 -47.08 12.73 76.08
N LEU A 294 -46.49 11.87 76.90
CA LEU A 294 -47.21 10.84 77.64
C LEU A 294 -48.19 11.42 78.68
N SER A 295 -47.91 12.60 79.23
CA SER A 295 -48.75 13.22 80.26
C SER A 295 -49.95 13.96 79.68
N SER A 296 -49.87 14.45 78.44
CA SER A 296 -50.90 15.31 77.83
C SER A 296 -51.52 14.75 76.55
N GLY A 297 -50.95 13.67 75.98
CA GLY A 297 -51.37 13.10 74.69
C GLY A 297 -51.14 14.02 73.50
N LYS A 298 -50.54 15.20 73.68
CA LYS A 298 -50.31 16.19 72.63
C LYS A 298 -48.99 15.90 71.90
N ILE A 299 -48.95 16.18 70.60
CA ILE A 299 -47.71 16.18 69.82
C ILE A 299 -46.83 17.31 70.35
N VAL A 300 -45.63 16.97 70.82
CA VAL A 300 -44.65 17.91 71.37
C VAL A 300 -43.44 18.09 70.46
N GLY A 301 -43.33 17.30 69.40
CA GLY A 301 -42.29 17.42 68.38
C GLY A 301 -42.43 16.38 67.28
N ALA A 302 -41.44 16.31 66.41
CA ALA A 302 -41.31 15.25 65.41
C ALA A 302 -39.83 14.94 65.14
N GLU A 303 -39.52 13.66 64.95
CA GLU A 303 -38.22 13.20 64.51
C GLU A 303 -38.16 13.15 62.98
N ALA A 304 -37.12 13.75 62.40
CA ALA A 304 -36.87 13.75 60.96
C ALA A 304 -36.07 12.50 60.57
N LEU A 305 -36.67 11.62 59.76
CA LEU A 305 -36.10 10.36 59.35
C LEU A 305 -35.78 10.38 57.85
N ALA A 306 -34.50 10.21 57.51
CA ALA A 306 -34.08 10.13 56.12
C ALA A 306 -34.59 8.83 55.46
N ARG A 307 -35.08 8.96 54.23
CA ARG A 307 -35.64 7.87 53.42
C ARG A 307 -35.10 7.99 52.00
N TRP A 308 -34.25 7.04 51.62
CA TRP A 308 -33.73 6.98 50.26
C TRP A 308 -34.50 5.92 49.46
N GLN A 309 -35.39 6.39 48.59
CA GLN A 309 -36.16 5.52 47.71
C GLN A 309 -35.27 5.07 46.54
N GLN A 310 -35.25 3.77 46.27
CA GLN A 310 -34.55 3.17 45.14
C GLN A 310 -35.45 3.20 43.89
N ALA A 311 -34.83 3.03 42.72
CA ALA A 311 -35.52 3.06 41.43
C ALA A 311 -36.59 1.95 41.24
N ASP A 312 -36.55 0.90 42.07
CA ASP A 312 -37.55 -0.18 42.12
C ASP A 312 -38.71 0.12 43.09
N GLY A 313 -38.72 1.29 43.72
CA GLY A 313 -39.73 1.73 44.68
C GLY A 313 -39.46 1.30 46.12
N THR A 314 -38.43 0.50 46.38
CA THR A 314 -38.05 0.09 47.74
C THR A 314 -37.30 1.20 48.48
N PHE A 315 -37.27 1.16 49.81
CA PHE A 315 -36.45 2.08 50.60
C PHE A 315 -35.16 1.40 51.04
N LEU A 316 -34.03 2.06 50.81
CA LEU A 316 -32.75 1.62 51.35
C LEU A 316 -32.67 1.98 52.84
N SER A 317 -32.27 1.02 53.68
CA SER A 317 -32.16 1.23 55.13
C SER A 317 -31.22 2.39 55.46
N PRO A 318 -31.62 3.31 56.38
CA PRO A 318 -30.76 4.36 56.91
C PRO A 318 -29.41 3.85 57.42
N GLU A 319 -29.38 2.70 58.09
CA GLU A 319 -28.14 2.12 58.60
C GLU A 319 -27.11 1.86 57.49
N ILE A 320 -27.57 1.50 56.30
CA ILE A 320 -26.70 1.19 55.16
C ILE A 320 -26.12 2.46 54.55
N PHE A 321 -26.98 3.45 54.23
CA PHE A 321 -26.50 4.64 53.54
C PHE A 321 -25.86 5.68 54.46
N ILE A 322 -26.21 5.71 55.75
CA ILE A 322 -25.54 6.57 56.76
C ILE A 322 -24.12 6.04 57.00
N ALA A 323 -23.95 4.73 57.23
CA ALA A 323 -22.63 4.13 57.37
C ALA A 323 -21.77 4.36 56.11
N LEU A 324 -22.39 4.28 54.92
CA LEU A 324 -21.72 4.62 53.66
C LEU A 324 -21.32 6.09 53.59
N ALA A 325 -22.18 7.02 54.04
CA ALA A 325 -21.88 8.45 54.09
C ALA A 325 -20.66 8.72 54.99
N GLU A 326 -20.61 8.08 56.16
CA GLU A 326 -19.50 8.20 57.11
C GLU A 326 -18.19 7.67 56.53
N GLN A 327 -18.20 6.45 55.98
CA GLN A 327 -17.02 5.83 55.39
C GLN A 327 -16.49 6.59 54.16
N THR A 328 -17.35 7.33 53.46
CA THR A 328 -17.00 8.06 52.23
C THR A 328 -16.81 9.56 52.43
N GLY A 329 -17.01 10.07 53.64
CA GLY A 329 -16.91 11.50 53.97
C GLY A 329 -18.05 12.35 53.39
N LEU A 330 -19.21 11.75 53.10
CA LEU A 330 -20.40 12.41 52.55
C LEU A 330 -21.43 12.80 53.62
N THR A 331 -21.09 12.67 54.91
CA THR A 331 -21.98 13.04 56.02
C THR A 331 -22.42 14.50 55.96
N GLU A 332 -21.49 15.44 55.72
CA GLU A 332 -21.83 16.86 55.70
C GLU A 332 -22.77 17.25 54.53
N PRO A 333 -22.51 16.84 53.27
CA PRO A 333 -23.47 17.00 52.17
C PRO A 333 -24.85 16.40 52.47
N LEU A 334 -24.90 15.19 53.03
CA LEU A 334 -26.14 14.50 53.38
C LEU A 334 -26.93 15.26 54.45
N THR A 335 -26.26 15.67 55.53
CA THR A 335 -26.84 16.47 56.61
C THR A 335 -27.37 17.80 56.05
N ARG A 336 -26.62 18.47 55.19
CA ARG A 336 -27.04 19.74 54.57
C ARG A 336 -28.31 19.56 53.72
N LEU A 337 -28.41 18.47 52.96
CA LEU A 337 -29.62 18.14 52.20
C LEU A 337 -30.83 17.93 53.14
N ILE A 338 -30.65 17.14 54.21
CA ILE A 338 -31.72 16.87 55.20
C ILE A 338 -32.19 18.17 55.85
N HIS A 339 -31.26 19.06 56.24
CA HIS A 339 -31.61 20.37 56.81
C HIS A 339 -32.33 21.28 55.81
N ARG A 340 -31.94 21.23 54.53
CA ARG A 340 -32.58 22.05 53.49
C ARG A 340 -33.98 21.56 53.13
N ASN A 341 -34.23 20.25 53.20
CA ASN A 341 -35.55 19.66 53.01
C ASN A 341 -36.47 19.83 54.24
N ARG A 342 -36.02 20.57 55.27
CA ARG A 342 -36.75 20.75 56.52
C ARG A 342 -37.86 21.81 56.45
N PHE A 343 -37.99 22.55 55.34
CA PHE A 343 -39.04 23.56 55.12
C PHE A 343 -39.41 23.70 53.65
#